data_AF-A0A927A3G8-F1
#
_entry.id   AF-A0A927A3G8-F1
#
_cell.length_a   1.000
_cell.length_b   1.000
_cell.length_c   1.000
_cell.angle_alpha   90.00
_cell.angle_beta   90.00
_cell.angle_gamma   90.00
#
_symmetry.space_group_name_H-M   'P 1'
#
loop_
_entity.id
_entity.type
_entity.pdbx_description
1 polymer ?
#
loop_
_entity_poly.entity_id
_entity_poly.type
_entity_poly.pdbx_seq_one_letter_code
_entity_poly.pdbx_strand_id
1 'polypeptide(L)'
;MEKVLKVIEDVITNPPIPHEPYKQSLKNWAMYCLRDRGFIVVYAQKGDFAVEVKGGGKLYFKVTNNAVDLDDNINWIVWDGAAKKVSLIPQML
;
A
#
# COMPACT_ATOMS: atom_id res chain seq x y z
N MET A 1 -13.72 -4.83 6.24
CA MET A 1 -12.67 -4.17 5.42
C MET A 1 -11.76 -3.31 6.28
N GLU A 2 -12.28 -2.49 7.20
CA GLU A 2 -11.50 -1.66 8.13
C GLU A 2 -10.40 -2.43 8.89
N LYS A 3 -10.70 -3.63 9.43
CA LYS A 3 -9.70 -4.50 10.07
C LYS A 3 -8.54 -4.90 9.16
N VAL A 4 -8.80 -5.10 7.86
CA VAL A 4 -7.77 -5.48 6.89
C VAL A 4 -6.89 -4.28 6.55
N LEU A 5 -7.49 -3.10 6.34
CA LEU A 5 -6.75 -1.86 6.09
C LEU A 5 -5.85 -1.50 7.27
N LYS A 6 -6.31 -1.69 8.52
CA LYS A 6 -5.47 -1.49 9.71
C LYS A 6 -4.27 -2.43 9.77
N VAL A 7 -4.42 -3.70 9.37
CA VAL A 7 -3.29 -4.64 9.28
C VAL A 7 -2.34 -4.25 8.15
N ILE A 8 -2.87 -3.76 7.02
CA ILE A 8 -2.05 -3.26 5.90
C ILE A 8 -1.25 -2.03 6.33
N GLU A 9 -1.88 -1.09 7.03
CA GLU A 9 -1.24 0.10 7.60
C GLU A 9 -0.10 -0.28 8.57
N ASP A 10 -0.35 -1.23 9.46
CA ASP A 10 0.67 -1.75 10.38
C ASP A 10 1.85 -2.35 9.62
N VAL A 11 1.60 -3.14 8.56
CA VAL A 11 2.68 -3.73 7.74
C VAL A 11 3.54 -2.68 7.06
N ILE A 12 2.95 -1.63 6.49
CA ILE A 12 3.73 -0.63 5.76
C ILE A 12 4.40 0.40 6.69
N THR A 13 3.88 0.58 7.90
CA THR A 13 4.49 1.47 8.91
C THR A 13 5.52 0.75 9.79
N ASN A 14 5.40 -0.58 9.94
CA ASN A 14 6.33 -1.48 10.62
C ASN A 14 6.84 -2.57 9.66
N PRO A 15 7.56 -2.22 8.58
CA PRO A 15 7.90 -3.16 7.53
C PRO A 15 9.03 -4.11 7.94
N PRO A 16 9.09 -5.33 7.37
CA PRO A 16 10.21 -6.26 7.59
C PRO A 16 11.55 -5.70 7.09
N ILE A 17 11.50 -4.80 6.09
CA ILE A 17 12.66 -4.04 5.60
C ILE A 17 12.27 -2.57 5.34
N PRO A 18 13.15 -1.60 5.61
CA PRO A 18 12.86 -0.20 5.33
C PRO A 18 12.67 0.05 3.82
N HIS A 19 11.87 1.05 3.46
CA HIS A 19 11.79 1.50 2.09
C HIS A 19 13.03 2.33 1.74
N GLU A 20 13.77 1.88 0.72
CA GLU A 20 14.96 2.57 0.21
C GLU A 20 14.77 2.87 -1.29
N PRO A 21 14.38 4.11 -1.66
CA PRO A 21 14.00 4.45 -3.04
C PRO A 21 15.06 4.17 -4.10
N TYR A 22 16.35 4.19 -3.73
CA TYR A 22 17.47 3.92 -4.62
C TYR A 22 17.67 2.43 -4.92
N LYS A 23 17.10 1.55 -4.09
CA LYS A 23 17.24 0.09 -4.23
C LYS A 23 15.96 -0.56 -4.77
N GLN A 24 14.79 -0.05 -4.42
CA GLN A 24 13.51 -0.58 -4.87
C GLN A 24 12.44 0.50 -5.05
N SER A 25 11.54 0.29 -6.01
CA SER A 25 10.35 1.15 -6.15
C SER A 25 9.39 0.97 -4.97
N LEU A 26 8.62 2.02 -4.66
CA LEU A 26 7.61 1.98 -3.58
C LEU A 26 6.58 0.86 -3.81
N LYS A 27 6.18 0.66 -5.07
CA LYS A 27 5.29 -0.44 -5.49
C LYS A 27 5.87 -1.80 -5.14
N ASN A 28 7.08 -2.11 -5.60
CA ASN A 28 7.68 -3.43 -5.39
C ASN A 28 7.93 -3.68 -3.90
N TRP A 29 8.36 -2.65 -3.17
CA TRP A 29 8.52 -2.70 -1.72
C TRP A 29 7.21 -2.99 -0.98
N ALA A 30 6.13 -2.28 -1.31
CA ALA A 30 4.83 -2.49 -0.66
C ALA A 30 4.28 -3.89 -0.95
N MET A 31 4.37 -4.34 -2.21
CA MET A 31 3.96 -5.68 -2.60
C MET A 31 4.78 -6.76 -1.87
N TYR A 32 6.08 -6.55 -1.67
CA TYR A 32 6.93 -7.44 -0.88
C TYR A 32 6.48 -7.51 0.57
N CYS A 33 6.36 -6.38 1.27
CA CYS A 33 5.98 -6.33 2.68
C CYS A 33 4.63 -7.02 2.94
N LEU A 34 3.66 -6.81 2.05
CA LEU A 34 2.35 -7.43 2.15
C LEU A 34 2.39 -8.95 1.91
N ARG A 35 3.17 -9.41 0.92
CA ARG A 35 3.35 -10.85 0.66
C ARG A 35 4.06 -11.55 1.81
N ASP A 36 5.10 -10.91 2.37
CA ASP A 36 5.81 -11.41 3.55
C ASP A 36 4.86 -11.61 4.74
N ARG A 37 3.88 -10.71 4.91
CA ARG A 37 2.83 -10.86 5.92
C ARG A 37 1.78 -11.93 5.59
N GLY A 38 1.79 -12.50 4.40
CA GLY A 38 0.86 -13.54 3.95
C GLY A 38 -0.35 -13.03 3.16
N PHE A 39 -0.36 -11.77 2.71
CA PHE A 39 -1.40 -11.28 1.82
C PHE A 39 -1.21 -11.82 0.39
N ILE A 40 -2.33 -12.14 -0.27
CA ILE A 40 -2.34 -12.46 -1.70
C ILE A 40 -2.35 -11.15 -2.47
N VAL A 41 -1.20 -10.79 -3.06
CA VAL A 41 -1.02 -9.53 -3.80
C VAL A 41 -0.92 -9.81 -5.30
N VAL A 42 -1.86 -9.25 -6.06
CA VAL A 42 -2.01 -9.43 -7.52
C VAL A 42 -1.83 -8.12 -8.27
N TYR A 43 -1.42 -8.21 -9.54
CA TYR A 43 -1.47 -7.06 -10.44
C TYR A 43 -2.93 -6.70 -10.76
N ALA A 44 -3.18 -5.42 -10.99
CA ALA A 44 -4.52 -4.89 -11.24
C ALA A 44 -4.50 -3.82 -12.33
N GLN A 45 -5.64 -3.61 -13.00
CA GLN A 45 -5.82 -2.51 -13.95
C GLN A 45 -6.32 -1.23 -13.27
N LYS A 46 -7.04 -1.34 -12.15
CA LYS A 46 -7.65 -0.21 -11.43
C LYS A 46 -6.69 0.51 -10.46
N GLY A 47 -5.46 0.04 -10.36
CA GLY A 47 -4.42 0.58 -9.47
C GLY A 47 -3.08 -0.06 -9.77
N ASP A 48 -2.06 0.25 -8.97
CA ASP A 48 -0.73 -0.35 -9.13
C ASP A 48 -0.74 -1.86 -8.82
N PHE A 49 -1.52 -2.24 -7.81
CA PHE A 49 -1.75 -3.62 -7.41
C PHE A 49 -3.06 -3.74 -6.63
N ALA A 50 -3.46 -4.98 -6.32
CA ALA A 50 -4.56 -5.26 -5.43
C ALA A 50 -4.21 -6.35 -4.41
N VAL A 51 -4.84 -6.28 -3.24
CA VAL A 51 -4.82 -7.33 -2.22
C VAL A 51 -6.15 -8.09 -2.28
N GLU A 52 -6.08 -9.41 -2.41
CA GLU A 52 -7.26 -10.26 -2.32
C GLU A 52 -7.64 -10.48 -0.85
N VAL A 53 -8.91 -10.29 -0.55
CA VAL A 53 -9.46 -10.47 0.79
C VAL A 53 -10.30 -11.74 0.81
N LYS A 54 -10.15 -12.55 1.85
CA LYS A 54 -11.01 -13.74 2.08
C LYS A 54 -12.48 -13.31 2.03
N GLY A 55 -13.27 -13.95 1.17
CA GLY A 55 -14.67 -13.58 0.90
C GLY A 55 -14.92 -12.88 -0.44
N GLY A 56 -13.91 -12.77 -1.31
CA GLY A 56 -14.09 -12.44 -2.74
C GLY A 56 -13.90 -10.97 -3.12
N GLY A 57 -13.45 -10.13 -2.18
CA GLY A 57 -13.16 -8.71 -2.44
C GLY A 57 -11.70 -8.46 -2.84
N LYS A 58 -11.48 -7.36 -3.55
CA LYS A 58 -10.14 -6.81 -3.81
C LYS A 58 -10.06 -5.40 -3.24
N LEU A 59 -8.97 -5.12 -2.54
CA LEU A 59 -8.58 -3.76 -2.17
C LEU A 59 -7.54 -3.28 -3.17
N TYR A 60 -7.83 -2.21 -3.90
CA TYR A 60 -6.94 -1.64 -4.90
C TYR A 60 -6.08 -0.55 -4.27
N PHE A 61 -4.81 -0.52 -4.65
CA PHE A 61 -3.83 0.43 -4.14
C PHE A 61 -3.13 1.14 -5.29
N LYS A 62 -2.90 2.44 -5.11
CA LYS A 62 -1.89 3.20 -5.85
C LYS A 62 -0.76 3.59 -4.91
N VAL A 63 0.41 3.85 -5.48
CA VAL A 63 1.56 4.33 -4.73
C VAL A 63 2.04 5.68 -5.26
N THR A 64 2.53 6.55 -4.38
CA THR A 64 3.01 7.88 -4.77
C THR A 64 4.07 8.38 -3.78
N ASN A 65 4.95 9.26 -4.26
CA ASN A 65 5.86 10.06 -3.42
C ASN A 65 5.38 11.51 -3.23
N ASN A 66 4.16 11.82 -3.71
CA ASN A 66 3.51 13.11 -3.61
C ASN A 66 2.13 12.92 -2.97
N ALA A 67 1.87 13.60 -1.86
CA ALA A 67 0.62 13.52 -1.12
C ALA A 67 -0.45 14.55 -1.57
N VAL A 68 -0.19 15.32 -2.62
CA VAL A 68 -1.06 16.40 -3.10
C VAL A 68 -2.07 15.88 -4.13
N ASP A 69 -3.32 16.35 -4.04
CA ASP A 69 -4.41 16.10 -4.99
C ASP A 69 -4.64 14.62 -5.35
N LEU A 70 -4.68 13.78 -4.31
CA LEU A 70 -4.93 12.34 -4.47
C LEU A 70 -6.41 12.05 -4.72
N ASP A 71 -6.66 11.01 -5.52
CA ASP A 71 -8.01 10.50 -5.79
C ASP A 71 -8.57 9.76 -4.57
N ASP A 72 -9.68 10.25 -4.01
CA ASP A 72 -10.30 9.71 -2.79
C ASP A 72 -11.02 8.36 -3.01
N ASN A 73 -11.16 7.90 -4.26
CA ASN A 73 -11.83 6.63 -4.61
C ASN A 73 -10.89 5.42 -4.60
N ILE A 74 -9.64 5.57 -4.15
CA ILE A 74 -8.67 4.47 -4.08
C ILE A 74 -7.77 4.60 -2.86
N ASN A 75 -7.26 3.46 -2.38
CA ASN A 75 -6.32 3.46 -1.27
C ASN A 75 -4.93 3.86 -1.78
N TRP A 76 -4.27 4.76 -1.06
CA TRP A 76 -2.94 5.24 -1.40
C TRP A 76 -1.91 4.79 -0.38
N ILE A 77 -0.76 4.32 -0.87
CA ILE A 77 0.46 4.19 -0.08
C ILE A 77 1.37 5.34 -0.48
N VAL A 78 1.63 6.23 0.46
CA VAL A 78 2.39 7.46 0.20
C VAL A 78 3.75 7.36 0.87
N TRP A 79 4.81 7.66 0.11
CA TRP A 79 6.15 7.86 0.66
C TRP A 79 6.43 9.35 0.84
N ASP A 80 6.65 9.76 2.08
CA ASP A 80 7.21 11.06 2.41
C ASP A 80 8.74 10.95 2.43
N GLY A 81 9.39 11.48 1.39
CA GLY A 81 10.84 11.49 1.27
C GLY A 81 11.57 12.38 2.28
N ALA A 82 10.90 13.42 2.81
CA ALA A 82 11.48 14.31 3.81
C ALA A 82 11.45 13.65 5.20
N ALA A 83 10.31 13.08 5.58
CA ALA A 83 10.16 12.37 6.85
C ALA A 83 10.77 10.95 6.83
N LYS A 84 11.09 10.42 5.64
CA LYS A 84 11.47 9.03 5.40
C LYS A 84 10.44 8.04 5.96
N LYS A 85 9.16 8.32 5.72
CA LYS A 85 8.04 7.54 6.25
C LYS A 85 7.05 7.16 5.16
N VAL A 86 6.43 6.00 5.34
CA VAL A 86 5.30 5.55 4.53
C VAL A 86 4.02 5.73 5.34
N SER A 87 2.93 6.14 4.68
CA SER A 87 1.59 6.17 5.25
C SER A 87 0.57 5.48 4.35
N LEU A 88 -0.53 5.01 4.95
CA LEU A 88 -1.72 4.55 4.24
C LEU A 88 -2.76 5.66 4.28
N ILE A 89 -3.32 6.03 3.13
CA ILE A 89 -4.51 6.86 3.03
C ILE A 89 -5.62 5.98 2.45
N PRO A 90 -6.57 5.49 3.26
CA PRO A 90 -7.70 4.72 2.78
C PRO A 90 -8.60 5.56 1.85
N GLN A 91 -9.27 4.90 0.91
CA GLN A 91 -10.35 5.54 0.14
C GLN A 91 -11.46 6.02 1.09
N MET A 92 -12.12 7.14 0.76
CA MET A 92 -13.33 7.56 1.47
C MET A 92 -14.50 6.66 1.07
N LEU A 93 -15.27 6.19 2.06
CA LEU A 93 -16.47 5.36 1.88
C LEU A 93 -17.72 6.21 1.69
#